data_AF-A0A2P4ER23-F1
#
_entry.id   AF-A0A2P4ER23-F1
#
_cell.length_a   1.000
_cell.length_b   1.000
_cell.length_c   1.000
_cell.angle_alpha   90.00
_cell.angle_beta   90.00
_cell.angle_gamma   90.00
#
_symmetry.space_group_name_H-M   'P 1'
#
loop_
_entity.id
_entity.type
_entity.pdbx_description
1 polymer ?
#
loop_
_entity_poly.entity_id
_entity_poly.type
_entity_poly.pdbx_seq_one_letter_code
_entity_poly.pdbx_strand_id
1 'polypeptide(L)'
;MNDHARGLRQLTIITRIRSVIAFYSWADTVGVDITYENSEIAFRDWTEHLVHRVQIKKDILQMTAYRTAKAIDLLIARIKNVQKGPIHRSRLSAASVNKRVLGTKADKQNLEELFEFGKLLKLLSDNLDYESIIKPLPLIIKIDDEIMLEEWSGFPKPIGPRPEESTTQGKYRYRYRSKRIEYDPTLNTRQPLVNLRIEVELLIFVSQTGLNFSQAYRLKRGKFRFKTASDDYEVYRTYKGRKQGEAEFRIFKGYRSIFQRYLEWLEKICPSEEDRLFPFSSKHQIPSIHTPPSFHAIKHRCNLLGIKYIPPITLRNARVNWLLRISRDPELSAEMSQHTTEVLIQIYEKPHHQSAASEISYFHRSMEELSEPPSPGGCAASSGRFQQNQQEHNDAPKADCINSAGCFFCEHHRDIDSFDYVWSLLTYRSLKVREIERDRSPKIAHHEHPTKLVIDRVTQRLKVFEASSDKRSIWVKEAEARMREERYHPMFGGLIELMELNFG
;
A
#
# COMPACT_ATOMS: atom_id res chain seq x y z
N MET A 1 -3.62 -31.44 28.57
CA MET A 1 -3.34 -31.83 27.18
C MET A 1 -4.66 -32.13 26.47
N ASN A 2 -5.15 -31.25 25.58
CA ASN A 2 -6.11 -31.59 24.51
C ASN A 2 -6.29 -30.44 23.51
N ASP A 3 -5.17 -29.85 23.06
CA ASP A 3 -5.20 -28.79 22.03
C ASP A 3 -5.60 -29.34 20.65
N HIS A 4 -5.39 -30.63 20.39
CA HIS A 4 -5.87 -31.32 19.18
C HIS A 4 -7.41 -31.46 19.16
N ALA A 5 -8.02 -31.79 20.31
CA ALA A 5 -9.48 -31.90 20.43
C ALA A 5 -10.20 -30.56 20.24
N ARG A 6 -9.49 -29.43 20.37
CA ARG A 6 -10.01 -28.07 20.16
C ARG A 6 -9.80 -27.53 18.75
N GLY A 7 -9.29 -28.34 17.81
CA GLY A 7 -9.10 -27.92 16.41
C GLY A 7 -7.96 -26.92 16.17
N LEU A 8 -7.00 -26.79 17.10
CA LEU A 8 -5.86 -25.90 16.91
C LEU A 8 -4.93 -26.42 15.80
N ARG A 9 -4.42 -25.52 14.96
CA ARG A 9 -3.47 -25.86 13.88
C ARG A 9 -2.22 -26.55 14.47
N GLN A 10 -1.79 -27.65 13.88
CA GLN A 10 -0.61 -28.42 14.31
C GLN A 10 0.66 -27.55 14.48
N LEU A 11 0.84 -26.56 13.61
CA LEU A 11 1.95 -25.62 13.65
C LEU A 11 1.94 -24.75 14.94
N THR A 12 0.76 -24.41 15.45
CA THR A 12 0.59 -23.70 16.72
C THR A 12 0.98 -24.58 17.91
N ILE A 13 0.68 -25.87 17.84
CA ILE A 13 1.07 -26.86 18.86
C ILE A 13 2.60 -26.99 18.90
N ILE A 14 3.24 -27.17 17.74
CA ILE A 14 4.71 -27.23 17.63
C ILE A 14 5.36 -25.97 18.20
N THR A 15 4.80 -24.79 17.90
CA THR A 15 5.31 -23.51 18.40
C THR A 15 5.20 -23.40 19.92
N ARG A 16 4.10 -23.89 20.51
CA ARG A 16 3.94 -23.94 21.99
C ARG A 16 4.94 -24.89 22.62
N ILE A 17 5.12 -26.09 22.07
CA ILE A 17 6.10 -27.06 22.56
C ILE A 17 7.51 -26.46 22.53
N ARG A 18 7.90 -25.82 21.42
CA ARG A 18 9.20 -25.12 21.33
C ARG A 18 9.35 -24.02 22.37
N SER A 19 8.28 -23.29 22.68
CA SER A 19 8.31 -22.25 23.70
C SER A 19 8.49 -22.82 25.10
N VAL A 20 7.86 -23.97 25.39
CA VAL A 20 8.02 -24.70 26.66
C VAL A 20 9.45 -25.22 26.79
N ILE A 21 9.99 -25.85 25.76
CA ILE A 21 11.38 -26.32 25.74
C ILE A 21 12.33 -25.14 25.99
N ALA A 22 12.11 -23.99 25.34
CA ALA A 22 12.94 -22.82 25.54
C ALA A 22 12.89 -22.25 26.98
N PHE A 23 11.73 -22.31 27.63
CA PHE A 23 11.57 -21.86 29.01
C PHE A 23 12.31 -22.79 29.99
N TYR A 24 12.10 -24.10 29.87
CA TYR A 24 12.80 -25.09 30.71
C TYR A 24 14.31 -25.10 30.44
N SER A 25 14.74 -24.99 29.17
CA SER A 25 16.18 -24.91 28.85
C SER A 25 16.87 -23.70 29.49
N TRP A 26 16.13 -22.58 29.65
CA TRP A 26 16.65 -21.42 30.35
C TRP A 26 16.72 -21.67 31.86
N ALA A 27 15.69 -22.32 32.42
CA ALA A 27 15.66 -22.67 33.83
C ALA A 27 16.82 -23.61 34.19
N ASP A 28 17.10 -24.60 33.33
CA ASP A 28 18.26 -25.50 33.44
C ASP A 28 19.59 -24.72 33.43
N THR A 29 19.73 -23.70 32.58
CA THR A 29 20.97 -22.90 32.51
C THR A 29 21.19 -22.01 33.72
N VAL A 30 20.11 -21.59 34.39
CA VAL A 30 20.16 -20.73 35.59
C VAL A 30 20.14 -21.60 36.87
N GLY A 31 19.91 -22.91 36.75
CA GLY A 31 19.84 -23.84 37.87
C GLY A 31 18.56 -23.71 38.70
N VAL A 32 17.46 -23.28 38.08
CA VAL A 32 16.16 -23.13 38.73
C VAL A 32 15.25 -24.29 38.34
N ASP A 33 14.77 -25.05 39.30
CA ASP A 33 13.73 -26.06 39.05
C ASP A 33 12.35 -25.41 39.05
N ILE A 34 11.53 -25.68 38.03
CA ILE A 34 10.22 -25.03 37.87
C ILE A 34 9.15 -25.90 38.55
N THR A 35 8.68 -25.41 39.69
CA THR A 35 7.59 -26.01 40.48
C THR A 35 6.29 -25.21 40.31
N TYR A 36 5.18 -25.76 40.80
CA TYR A 36 3.90 -25.06 40.81
C TYR A 36 3.97 -23.73 41.57
N GLU A 37 4.72 -23.66 42.67
CA GLU A 37 4.79 -22.49 43.55
C GLU A 37 5.66 -21.38 42.94
N ASN A 38 6.81 -21.73 42.36
CA ASN A 38 7.74 -20.75 41.83
C ASN A 38 7.50 -20.37 40.36
N SER A 39 6.52 -20.99 39.68
CA SER A 39 6.30 -20.82 38.23
C SER A 39 6.11 -19.36 37.79
N GLU A 40 5.48 -18.52 38.62
CA GLU A 40 5.29 -17.09 38.31
C GLU A 40 6.57 -16.29 38.45
N ILE A 41 7.39 -16.61 39.44
CA ILE A 41 8.69 -15.96 39.69
C ILE A 41 9.66 -16.35 38.58
N ALA A 42 9.78 -17.65 38.29
CA ALA A 42 10.59 -18.16 37.20
C ALA A 42 10.16 -17.57 35.85
N PHE A 43 8.86 -17.42 35.61
CA PHE A 43 8.37 -16.75 34.41
C PHE A 43 8.80 -15.29 34.34
N ARG A 44 8.69 -14.53 35.43
CA ARG A 44 9.12 -13.12 35.47
C ARG A 44 10.60 -13.00 35.14
N ASP A 45 11.45 -13.82 35.77
CA ASP A 45 12.90 -13.79 35.57
C ASP A 45 13.27 -14.19 34.12
N TRP A 46 12.54 -15.16 33.56
CA TRP A 46 12.68 -15.51 32.14
C TRP A 46 12.25 -14.39 31.20
N THR A 47 11.17 -13.67 31.52
CA THR A 47 10.76 -12.52 30.70
C THR A 47 11.83 -11.42 30.72
N GLU A 48 12.55 -11.26 31.83
CA GLU A 48 13.68 -10.33 31.93
C GLU A 48 14.89 -10.79 31.11
N HIS A 49 15.18 -12.10 31.12
CA HIS A 49 16.15 -12.68 30.21
C HIS A 49 15.78 -12.44 28.72
N LEU A 50 14.51 -12.57 28.36
CA LEU A 50 14.03 -12.26 27.02
C LEU A 50 14.15 -10.77 26.67
N VAL A 51 13.88 -9.85 27.61
CA VAL A 51 14.09 -8.41 27.42
C VAL A 51 15.57 -8.09 27.19
N HIS A 52 16.47 -8.69 27.99
CA HIS A 52 17.92 -8.56 27.80
C HIS A 52 18.36 -9.03 26.41
N ARG A 53 17.81 -10.16 25.93
CA ARG A 53 18.07 -10.68 24.59
C ARG A 53 17.63 -9.71 23.49
N VAL A 54 16.47 -9.07 23.65
CA VAL A 54 15.96 -8.07 22.70
C VAL A 54 16.78 -6.78 22.71
N GLN A 55 17.04 -6.20 23.88
CA GLN A 55 17.60 -4.85 23.99
C GLN A 55 19.13 -4.81 23.96
N ILE A 56 19.79 -5.78 24.62
CA ILE A 56 21.24 -5.79 24.81
C ILE A 56 21.91 -6.70 23.78
N LYS A 57 21.54 -8.00 23.74
CA LYS A 57 22.16 -8.95 22.78
C LYS A 57 21.69 -8.74 21.35
N LYS A 58 20.49 -8.21 21.15
CA LYS A 58 19.84 -8.00 19.84
C LYS A 58 19.78 -9.26 18.97
N ASP A 59 19.70 -10.44 19.60
CA ASP A 59 19.67 -11.74 18.92
C ASP A 59 18.25 -12.18 18.54
N ILE A 60 17.22 -11.57 19.15
CA ILE A 60 15.81 -11.80 18.83
C ILE A 60 15.02 -10.49 18.74
N LEU A 61 13.94 -10.51 17.95
CA LEU A 61 13.00 -9.39 17.84
C LEU A 61 12.03 -9.34 19.02
N GLN A 62 11.58 -8.14 19.40
CA GLN A 62 10.61 -7.92 20.48
C GLN A 62 9.32 -8.74 20.31
N MET A 63 8.78 -8.78 19.09
CA MET A 63 7.56 -9.56 18.79
C MET A 63 7.79 -11.08 18.95
N THR A 64 8.99 -11.57 18.62
CA THR A 64 9.35 -12.98 18.82
C THR A 64 9.39 -13.29 20.31
N ALA A 65 10.07 -12.46 21.11
CA ALA A 65 10.12 -12.60 22.56
C ALA A 65 8.71 -12.56 23.19
N TYR A 66 7.87 -11.61 22.80
CA TYR A 66 6.49 -11.50 23.27
C TYR A 66 5.65 -12.74 22.94
N ARG A 67 5.73 -13.26 21.70
CA ARG A 67 4.97 -14.46 21.30
C ARG A 67 5.40 -15.71 22.06
N THR A 68 6.70 -15.88 22.28
CA THR A 68 7.25 -17.00 23.05
C THR A 68 6.81 -16.92 24.52
N ALA A 69 6.90 -15.73 25.13
CA ALA A 69 6.41 -15.49 26.49
C ALA A 69 4.90 -15.71 26.60
N LYS A 70 4.12 -15.24 25.61
CA LYS A 70 2.65 -15.38 25.61
C LYS A 70 2.18 -16.83 25.55
N ALA A 71 2.96 -17.72 24.92
CA ALA A 71 2.65 -19.14 24.90
C ALA A 71 2.73 -19.76 26.31
N ILE A 72 3.72 -19.37 27.12
CA ILE A 72 3.90 -19.85 28.50
C ILE A 72 2.93 -19.16 29.45
N ASP A 73 2.68 -17.86 29.26
CA ASP A 73 1.66 -17.09 29.98
C ASP A 73 0.29 -17.80 30.01
N LEU A 74 -0.16 -18.28 28.85
CA LEU A 74 -1.42 -19.02 28.73
C LEU A 74 -1.39 -20.38 29.43
N LEU A 75 -0.22 -21.02 29.52
CA LEU A 75 -0.07 -22.31 30.22
C LEU A 75 -0.09 -22.11 31.74
N ILE A 76 0.66 -21.11 32.25
CA ILE A 76 0.66 -20.77 33.67
C ILE A 76 -0.74 -20.35 34.12
N ALA A 77 -1.43 -19.51 33.32
CA ALA A 77 -2.80 -19.11 33.62
C ALA A 77 -3.74 -20.31 33.80
N ARG A 78 -3.60 -21.33 32.94
CA ARG A 78 -4.38 -22.57 33.04
C ARG A 78 -4.01 -23.41 34.25
N ILE A 79 -2.72 -23.56 34.54
CA ILE A 79 -2.24 -24.33 35.70
C ILE A 79 -2.73 -23.70 37.01
N LYS A 80 -2.73 -22.37 37.08
CA LYS A 80 -3.19 -21.59 38.24
C LYS A 80 -4.71 -21.34 38.26
N ASN A 81 -5.46 -21.79 37.24
CA ASN A 81 -6.89 -21.50 37.07
C ASN A 81 -7.24 -20.00 37.16
N VAL A 82 -6.39 -19.13 36.63
CA VAL A 82 -6.61 -17.67 36.59
C VAL A 82 -6.98 -17.21 35.18
N GLN A 83 -7.82 -16.18 35.07
CA GLN A 83 -8.25 -15.65 33.77
C GLN A 83 -7.13 -14.94 32.99
N LYS A 84 -6.19 -14.30 33.69
CA LYS A 84 -5.06 -13.57 33.11
C LYS A 84 -3.75 -14.17 33.63
N GLY A 85 -2.86 -14.55 32.71
CA GLY A 85 -1.53 -15.04 33.05
C GLY A 85 -0.57 -13.91 33.46
N PRO A 86 0.64 -14.24 33.92
CA PRO A 86 1.60 -13.29 34.51
C PRO A 86 2.20 -12.25 33.56
N ILE A 87 2.04 -12.35 32.23
CA ILE A 87 2.72 -11.46 31.26
C ILE A 87 2.39 -9.98 31.44
N HIS A 88 1.20 -9.64 31.93
CA HIS A 88 0.79 -8.25 32.19
C HIS A 88 1.60 -7.58 33.31
N ARG A 89 2.31 -8.36 34.13
CA ARG A 89 3.21 -7.88 35.18
C ARG A 89 4.67 -7.80 34.72
N SER A 90 4.94 -8.09 33.45
CA SER A 90 6.28 -8.06 32.86
C SER A 90 6.49 -6.81 31.99
N ARG A 91 7.76 -6.50 31.68
CA ARG A 91 8.13 -5.42 30.75
C ARG A 91 7.94 -5.78 29.27
N LEU A 92 7.54 -7.02 28.97
CA LEU A 92 7.28 -7.47 27.60
C LEU A 92 5.88 -7.04 27.15
N SER A 93 5.83 -6.07 26.25
CA SER A 93 4.61 -5.67 25.55
C SER A 93 4.61 -6.14 24.09
N ALA A 94 3.41 -6.32 23.54
CA ALA A 94 3.25 -6.45 22.09
C ALA A 94 3.78 -5.16 21.45
N ALA A 95 4.61 -5.29 20.40
CA ALA A 95 5.09 -4.12 19.67
C ALA A 95 3.87 -3.33 19.15
N SER A 96 3.86 -2.01 19.41
CA SER A 96 2.85 -1.11 18.86
C SER A 96 2.85 -1.24 17.34
N VAL A 97 1.70 -1.59 16.77
CA VAL A 97 1.48 -1.61 15.32
C VAL A 97 1.17 -0.18 14.87
N ASN A 98 2.07 0.75 15.12
CA ASN A 98 1.99 2.03 14.43
C ASN A 98 2.37 1.74 12.97
N LYS A 99 1.36 1.68 12.07
CA LYS A 99 1.59 1.58 10.63
C LYS A 99 2.46 2.77 10.24
N ARG A 100 3.75 2.52 10.03
CA ARG A 100 4.71 3.56 9.61
C ARG A 100 4.20 4.10 8.29
N VAL A 101 3.75 5.36 8.30
CA VAL A 101 3.34 6.05 7.09
C VAL A 101 4.58 6.14 6.21
N LEU A 102 4.55 5.50 5.04
CA LEU A 102 5.68 5.50 4.12
C LEU A 102 5.70 6.84 3.40
N GLY A 103 6.83 7.55 3.46
CA GLY A 103 7.05 8.74 2.65
C GLY A 103 7.04 8.39 1.15
N THR A 104 6.69 9.35 0.31
CA THR A 104 6.54 9.18 -1.15
C THR A 104 7.78 8.59 -1.85
N LYS A 105 8.99 8.99 -1.44
CA LYS A 105 10.25 8.44 -1.98
C LYS A 105 10.44 6.96 -1.64
N ALA A 106 10.15 6.58 -0.40
CA ALA A 106 10.29 5.20 0.05
C ALA A 106 9.26 4.26 -0.61
N ASP A 107 8.06 4.78 -0.89
CA ASP A 107 7.02 4.00 -1.58
C ASP A 107 7.37 3.76 -3.06
N LYS A 108 7.90 4.78 -3.76
CA LYS A 108 8.40 4.63 -5.14
C LYS A 108 9.50 3.58 -5.24
N GLN A 109 10.50 3.65 -4.35
CA GLN A 109 11.59 2.67 -4.30
C GLN A 109 11.08 1.25 -4.06
N ASN A 110 10.09 1.06 -3.18
CA ASN A 110 9.51 -0.27 -2.95
C ASN A 110 8.77 -0.82 -4.18
N LEU A 111 8.16 0.03 -5.01
CA LEU A 111 7.50 -0.39 -6.24
C LEU A 111 8.51 -0.77 -7.32
N GLU A 112 9.57 0.02 -7.48
CA GLU A 112 10.67 -0.28 -8.42
C GLU A 112 11.30 -1.64 -8.10
N GLU A 113 11.70 -1.87 -6.84
CA GLU A 113 12.21 -3.16 -6.37
C GLU A 113 11.22 -4.32 -6.64
N LEU A 114 9.92 -4.07 -6.52
CA LEU A 114 8.88 -5.06 -6.78
C LEU A 114 8.74 -5.39 -8.26
N PHE A 115 8.85 -4.39 -9.15
CA PHE A 115 8.84 -4.62 -10.59
C PHE A 115 10.10 -5.34 -11.06
N GLU A 116 11.28 -4.98 -10.53
CA GLU A 116 12.54 -5.68 -10.83
C GLU A 116 12.47 -7.15 -10.41
N PHE A 117 11.99 -7.42 -9.20
CA PHE A 117 11.80 -8.78 -8.75
C PHE A 117 10.76 -9.54 -9.60
N GLY A 118 9.66 -8.89 -9.99
CA GLY A 118 8.66 -9.46 -10.89
C GLY A 118 9.21 -9.79 -12.28
N LYS A 119 10.06 -8.93 -12.85
CA LYS A 119 10.76 -9.18 -14.12
C LYS A 119 11.68 -10.40 -14.00
N LEU A 120 12.46 -10.51 -12.92
CA LEU A 120 13.30 -11.66 -12.65
C LEU A 120 12.49 -12.96 -12.57
N LEU A 121 11.37 -12.96 -11.84
CA LEU A 121 10.49 -14.13 -11.73
C LEU A 121 9.96 -14.55 -13.10
N LYS A 122 9.52 -13.60 -13.94
CA LYS A 122 9.06 -13.90 -15.30
C LYS A 122 10.18 -14.39 -16.21
N LEU A 123 11.39 -13.85 -16.08
CA LEU A 123 12.53 -14.28 -16.88
C LEU A 123 12.94 -15.73 -16.55
N LEU A 124 13.07 -16.07 -15.27
CA LEU A 124 13.28 -17.46 -14.82
C LEU A 124 12.08 -18.35 -15.23
N SER A 125 10.89 -17.75 -15.11
CA SER A 125 9.61 -18.05 -15.75
C SER A 125 9.65 -18.56 -17.20
N ASP A 126 10.52 -17.99 -18.01
CA ASP A 126 10.51 -18.23 -19.45
C ASP A 126 11.71 -19.11 -19.86
N ASN A 127 12.82 -19.04 -19.12
CA ASN A 127 14.06 -19.76 -19.43
C ASN A 127 14.19 -21.14 -18.75
N LEU A 128 13.40 -21.44 -17.71
CA LEU A 128 13.38 -22.75 -17.03
C LEU A 128 12.27 -23.65 -17.59
N ASP A 129 12.26 -23.86 -18.90
CA ASP A 129 11.37 -24.82 -19.56
C ASP A 129 11.97 -26.24 -19.55
N TYR A 130 11.18 -27.23 -19.95
CA TYR A 130 11.59 -28.64 -19.92
C TYR A 130 12.83 -28.89 -20.78
N GLU A 131 12.86 -28.32 -21.99
CA GLU A 131 13.95 -28.50 -22.93
C GLU A 131 15.24 -27.87 -22.43
N SER A 132 15.19 -26.68 -21.82
CA SER A 132 16.40 -26.04 -21.28
C SER A 132 16.94 -26.73 -20.03
N ILE A 133 16.08 -27.31 -19.18
CA ILE A 133 16.51 -28.04 -17.98
C ILE A 133 17.27 -29.32 -18.34
N ILE A 134 16.89 -29.99 -19.43
CA ILE A 134 17.45 -31.27 -19.86
C ILE A 134 18.75 -31.11 -20.65
N LYS A 135 19.02 -29.92 -21.19
CA LYS A 135 20.27 -29.62 -21.90
C LYS A 135 21.52 -29.86 -21.02
N PRO A 136 22.69 -30.08 -21.64
CA PRO A 136 23.96 -30.07 -20.94
C PRO A 136 24.14 -28.76 -20.14
N LEU A 137 24.64 -28.86 -18.92
CA LEU A 137 24.93 -27.68 -18.08
C LEU A 137 26.28 -27.07 -18.49
N PRO A 138 26.51 -25.76 -18.25
CA PRO A 138 25.63 -24.84 -17.52
C PRO A 138 24.45 -24.36 -18.34
N LEU A 139 23.31 -24.16 -17.67
CA LEU A 139 22.20 -23.41 -18.25
C LEU A 139 22.53 -21.92 -18.12
N ILE A 140 22.60 -21.21 -19.24
CA ILE A 140 22.93 -19.78 -19.27
C ILE A 140 21.63 -19.00 -19.44
N ILE A 141 21.28 -18.18 -18.45
CA ILE A 141 20.10 -17.30 -18.49
C ILE A 141 20.59 -15.87 -18.63
N LYS A 142 20.25 -15.22 -19.74
CA LYS A 142 20.55 -13.81 -19.98
C LYS A 142 19.54 -12.95 -19.20
N ILE A 143 20.02 -12.09 -18.31
CA ILE A 143 19.16 -11.21 -17.51
C ILE A 143 19.13 -9.80 -18.09
N ASP A 144 20.30 -9.31 -18.47
CA ASP A 144 20.50 -8.06 -19.19
C ASP A 144 21.70 -8.22 -20.14
N ASP A 145 22.00 -7.23 -20.97
CA ASP A 145 23.11 -7.29 -21.93
C ASP A 145 24.48 -7.54 -21.27
N GLU A 146 24.62 -7.19 -19.98
CA GLU A 146 25.85 -7.36 -19.20
C GLU A 146 25.78 -8.46 -18.13
N ILE A 147 24.59 -8.94 -17.75
CA ILE A 147 24.40 -9.86 -16.61
C ILE A 147 23.90 -11.22 -17.08
N MET A 148 24.72 -12.24 -16.83
CA MET A 148 24.49 -13.63 -17.21
C MET A 148 24.44 -14.51 -15.96
N LEU A 149 23.37 -15.27 -15.80
CA LEU A 149 23.24 -16.24 -14.71
C LEU A 149 23.62 -17.64 -15.22
N GLU A 150 24.73 -18.17 -14.71
CA GLU A 150 25.18 -19.53 -14.97
C GLU A 150 24.63 -20.52 -13.93
N GLU A 151 23.75 -21.41 -14.39
CA GLU A 151 23.09 -22.39 -13.55
C GLU A 151 23.68 -23.79 -13.72
N TRP A 152 24.17 -24.35 -12.61
CA TRP A 152 24.83 -25.66 -12.57
C TRP A 152 23.99 -26.75 -11.90
N SER A 153 22.69 -26.51 -11.64
CA SER A 153 21.78 -27.51 -11.03
C SER A 153 22.35 -28.21 -9.77
N GLY A 154 23.02 -27.46 -8.90
CA GLY A 154 23.64 -27.97 -7.67
C GLY A 154 24.98 -28.69 -7.86
N PHE A 155 25.50 -28.79 -9.09
CA PHE A 155 26.87 -29.22 -9.35
C PHE A 155 27.85 -28.07 -9.10
N PRO A 156 29.06 -28.36 -8.61
CA PRO A 156 30.09 -27.33 -8.47
C PRO A 156 30.53 -26.83 -9.84
N LYS A 157 30.70 -25.51 -9.99
CA LYS A 157 31.33 -24.91 -11.18
C LYS A 157 32.73 -25.54 -11.37
N PRO A 158 33.10 -26.01 -12.56
CA PRO A 158 34.43 -26.56 -12.80
C PRO A 158 35.48 -25.47 -12.56
N ILE A 159 36.48 -25.81 -11.76
CA ILE A 159 37.60 -24.93 -11.42
C ILE A 159 38.86 -25.52 -12.07
N GLY A 160 39.36 -24.86 -13.12
CA GLY A 160 40.58 -25.22 -13.84
C GLY A 160 40.41 -25.34 -15.36
N PRO A 161 41.52 -25.31 -16.13
CA PRO A 161 41.50 -25.44 -17.59
C PRO A 161 41.00 -26.81 -18.04
N ARG A 162 40.44 -26.89 -19.26
CA ARG A 162 40.02 -28.17 -19.86
C ARG A 162 41.25 -29.08 -20.02
N PRO A 163 41.12 -30.42 -19.85
CA PRO A 163 42.24 -31.35 -19.92
C PRO A 163 43.03 -31.33 -21.24
N GLU A 164 42.42 -30.82 -22.32
CA GLU A 164 43.03 -30.76 -23.65
C GLU A 164 44.18 -29.74 -23.73
N GLU A 165 44.30 -28.81 -22.77
CA GLU A 165 45.30 -27.72 -22.79
C GLU A 165 46.45 -27.88 -21.78
N SER A 166 46.48 -28.94 -20.96
CA SER A 166 47.52 -29.09 -19.91
C SER A 166 48.43 -30.30 -20.15
N THR A 167 49.67 -30.05 -20.58
CA THR A 167 50.74 -31.04 -20.75
C THR A 167 51.43 -31.46 -19.45
N THR A 168 51.08 -30.88 -18.30
CA THR A 168 51.73 -31.17 -17.02
C THR A 168 50.85 -32.02 -16.12
N GLN A 169 51.39 -33.17 -15.69
CA GLN A 169 50.81 -34.13 -14.73
C GLN A 169 50.65 -33.55 -13.31
N GLY A 170 50.14 -32.33 -13.16
CA GLY A 170 49.61 -31.83 -11.89
C GLY A 170 48.30 -32.55 -11.60
N LYS A 171 48.15 -33.09 -10.39
CA LYS A 171 46.93 -33.77 -9.92
C LYS A 171 45.74 -32.79 -9.84
N TYR A 172 45.20 -32.40 -11.00
CA TYR A 172 44.05 -31.50 -11.08
C TYR A 172 42.77 -32.22 -10.67
N ARG A 173 42.03 -31.57 -9.75
CA ARG A 173 40.70 -31.94 -9.27
C ARG A 173 39.60 -31.86 -10.34
N TYR A 174 39.94 -32.00 -11.62
CA TYR A 174 39.00 -32.17 -12.74
C TYR A 174 38.36 -33.59 -12.75
N ARG A 175 38.64 -34.40 -11.73
CA ARG A 175 38.39 -35.83 -11.72
C ARG A 175 36.90 -36.16 -11.45
N TYR A 176 36.26 -36.75 -12.45
CA TYR A 176 35.02 -37.55 -12.45
C TYR A 176 33.64 -36.88 -12.33
N ARG A 177 33.49 -35.69 -11.73
CA ARG A 177 32.14 -35.08 -11.63
C ARG A 177 31.68 -34.40 -12.93
N SER A 178 32.61 -33.85 -13.71
CA SER A 178 32.36 -33.13 -14.98
C SER A 178 31.76 -34.02 -16.07
N LYS A 179 32.16 -35.29 -16.20
CA LYS A 179 31.56 -36.21 -17.19
C LYS A 179 30.07 -36.52 -16.94
N ARG A 180 29.60 -36.48 -15.69
CA ARG A 180 28.16 -36.66 -15.37
C ARG A 180 27.30 -35.45 -15.73
N ILE A 181 27.91 -34.26 -15.82
CA ILE A 181 27.23 -32.99 -16.13
C ILE A 181 26.74 -32.98 -17.59
N GLU A 182 27.54 -33.56 -18.49
CA GLU A 182 27.29 -33.63 -19.94
C GLU A 182 26.43 -34.84 -20.35
N TYR A 183 26.50 -35.97 -19.62
CA TYR A 183 25.89 -37.24 -20.06
C TYR A 183 24.60 -37.68 -19.34
N ASP A 184 24.26 -37.12 -18.17
CA ASP A 184 23.09 -37.57 -17.40
C ASP A 184 21.99 -36.48 -17.37
N PRO A 185 21.12 -36.43 -18.40
CA PRO A 185 19.99 -35.50 -18.49
C PRO A 185 18.79 -35.88 -17.61
N THR A 186 18.94 -36.82 -16.67
CA THR A 186 17.79 -37.26 -15.86
C THR A 186 17.26 -36.16 -14.94
N LEU A 187 15.95 -36.14 -14.72
CA LEU A 187 15.29 -35.21 -13.79
C LEU A 187 15.83 -35.31 -12.36
N ASN A 188 16.42 -36.46 -11.98
CA ASN A 188 17.06 -36.68 -10.69
C ASN A 188 18.33 -35.84 -10.49
N THR A 189 19.12 -35.61 -11.54
CA THR A 189 20.28 -34.71 -11.48
C THR A 189 19.87 -33.25 -11.61
N ARG A 190 18.72 -32.99 -12.24
CA ARG A 190 18.20 -31.64 -12.53
C ARG A 190 17.23 -31.09 -11.48
N GLN A 191 16.96 -31.82 -10.40
CA GLN A 191 16.02 -31.44 -9.33
C GLN A 191 16.21 -30.01 -8.79
N PRO A 192 17.43 -29.47 -8.60
CA PRO A 192 17.58 -28.09 -8.12
C PRO A 192 16.99 -27.02 -9.05
N LEU A 193 17.05 -27.23 -10.38
CA LEU A 193 16.44 -26.32 -11.35
C LEU A 193 14.92 -26.48 -11.41
N VAL A 194 14.43 -27.72 -11.29
CA VAL A 194 12.99 -27.99 -11.17
C VAL A 194 12.41 -27.30 -9.94
N ASN A 195 13.06 -27.45 -8.78
CA ASN A 195 12.64 -26.78 -7.55
C ASN A 195 12.72 -25.25 -7.66
N LEU A 196 13.76 -24.70 -8.31
CA LEU A 196 13.84 -23.27 -8.57
C LEU A 196 12.64 -22.78 -9.40
N ARG A 197 12.28 -23.52 -10.45
CA ARG A 197 11.09 -23.20 -11.26
C ARG A 197 9.82 -23.24 -10.42
N ILE A 198 9.66 -24.25 -9.56
CA ILE A 198 8.48 -24.37 -8.69
C ILE A 198 8.43 -23.24 -7.64
N GLU A 199 9.57 -22.83 -7.07
CA GLU A 199 9.66 -21.65 -6.20
C GLU A 199 9.17 -20.39 -6.91
N VAL A 200 9.63 -20.17 -8.15
CA VAL A 200 9.26 -19.02 -8.99
C VAL A 200 7.76 -19.03 -9.29
N GLU A 201 7.23 -20.16 -9.75
CA GLU A 201 5.82 -20.30 -10.11
C GLU A 201 4.90 -20.13 -8.90
N LEU A 202 5.30 -20.62 -7.73
CA LEU A 202 4.55 -20.41 -6.49
C LEU A 202 4.52 -18.92 -6.09
N LEU A 203 5.61 -18.18 -6.28
CA LEU A 203 5.65 -16.74 -6.03
C LEU A 203 4.78 -15.96 -7.01
N ILE A 204 4.87 -16.28 -8.31
CA ILE A 204 4.01 -15.69 -9.34
C ILE A 204 2.56 -16.00 -9.00
N PHE A 205 2.21 -17.25 -8.72
CA PHE A 205 0.85 -17.66 -8.37
C PHE A 205 0.29 -16.90 -7.17
N VAL A 206 1.04 -16.75 -6.07
CA VAL A 206 0.60 -15.96 -4.91
C VAL A 206 0.40 -14.48 -5.27
N SER A 207 1.28 -13.90 -6.08
CA SER A 207 1.13 -12.51 -6.55
C SER A 207 -0.06 -12.30 -7.49
N GLN A 208 -0.43 -13.32 -8.27
CA GLN A 208 -1.48 -13.23 -9.30
C GLN A 208 -2.86 -13.66 -8.82
N THR A 209 -2.95 -14.53 -7.81
CA THR A 209 -4.22 -15.01 -7.24
C THR A 209 -4.60 -14.32 -5.94
N GLY A 210 -3.63 -13.73 -5.24
CA GLY A 210 -3.87 -13.19 -3.90
C GLY A 210 -4.16 -14.24 -2.83
N LEU A 211 -4.03 -15.55 -3.12
CA LEU A 211 -4.22 -16.61 -2.13
C LEU A 211 -3.22 -16.52 -0.97
N ASN A 212 -3.58 -17.06 0.19
CA ASN A 212 -2.62 -17.20 1.28
C ASN A 212 -1.53 -18.18 0.86
N PHE A 213 -0.27 -17.86 1.14
CA PHE A 213 0.85 -18.78 0.90
C PHE A 213 0.58 -20.18 1.49
N SER A 214 -0.02 -20.25 2.69
CA SER A 214 -0.38 -21.51 3.33
C SER A 214 -1.48 -22.32 2.64
N GLN A 215 -2.33 -21.67 1.86
CA GLN A 215 -3.32 -22.32 1.00
C GLN A 215 -2.66 -22.72 -0.33
N ALA A 216 -1.89 -21.81 -0.93
CA ALA A 216 -1.27 -22.00 -2.25
C ALA A 216 -0.38 -23.25 -2.33
N TYR A 217 0.53 -23.48 -1.37
CA TYR A 217 1.41 -24.67 -1.43
C TYR A 217 0.69 -26.00 -1.14
N ARG A 218 -0.55 -25.95 -0.62
CA ARG A 218 -1.38 -27.13 -0.31
C ARG A 218 -2.37 -27.47 -1.42
N LEU A 219 -2.47 -26.61 -2.43
CA LEU A 219 -3.34 -26.85 -3.57
C LEU A 219 -2.94 -28.17 -4.23
N LYS A 220 -3.95 -28.94 -4.61
CA LYS A 220 -3.76 -30.20 -5.31
C LYS A 220 -3.95 -29.99 -6.81
N ARG A 221 -3.20 -30.75 -7.60
CA ARG A 221 -3.31 -30.85 -9.05
C ARG A 221 -4.69 -31.42 -9.43
N GLY A 222 -5.25 -30.97 -10.54
CA GLY A 222 -6.51 -31.48 -11.06
C GLY A 222 -6.88 -30.83 -12.38
N LYS A 223 -8.05 -31.22 -12.93
CA LYS A 223 -8.60 -30.57 -14.12
C LYS A 223 -9.24 -29.24 -13.72
N PHE A 224 -8.54 -28.16 -14.05
CA PHE A 224 -9.03 -26.80 -13.88
C PHE A 224 -9.92 -26.41 -15.07
N ARG A 225 -11.09 -25.84 -14.78
CA ARG A 225 -11.98 -25.21 -15.76
C ARG A 225 -11.99 -23.72 -15.53
N PHE A 226 -11.94 -22.97 -16.63
CA PHE A 226 -11.98 -21.52 -16.61
C PHE A 226 -13.39 -21.07 -17.01
N LYS A 227 -14.04 -20.28 -16.16
CA LYS A 227 -15.28 -19.59 -16.49
C LYS A 227 -15.00 -18.10 -16.51
N THR A 228 -15.36 -17.43 -17.59
CA THR A 228 -15.21 -15.97 -17.69
C THR A 228 -16.24 -15.30 -16.77
N ALA A 229 -15.79 -14.42 -15.89
CA ALA A 229 -16.62 -13.52 -15.11
C ALA A 229 -16.10 -12.09 -15.34
N SER A 230 -16.81 -11.31 -16.14
CA SER A 230 -16.40 -9.95 -16.58
C SER A 230 -14.98 -9.91 -17.16
N ASP A 231 -14.01 -9.39 -16.40
CA ASP A 231 -12.59 -9.27 -16.78
C ASP A 231 -11.64 -10.32 -16.21
N ASP A 232 -12.18 -11.22 -15.40
CA ASP A 232 -11.43 -12.28 -14.75
C ASP A 232 -11.87 -13.68 -15.19
N TYR A 233 -11.00 -14.66 -14.94
CA TYR A 233 -11.37 -16.06 -14.98
C TYR A 233 -11.56 -16.58 -13.56
N GLU A 234 -12.73 -17.13 -13.29
CA GLU A 234 -12.95 -17.98 -12.13
C GLU A 234 -12.42 -19.39 -12.46
N VAL A 235 -11.50 -19.88 -11.63
CA VAL A 235 -10.89 -21.20 -11.79
C VAL A 235 -11.61 -22.18 -10.88
N TYR A 236 -12.30 -23.12 -11.51
CA TYR A 236 -13.02 -24.20 -10.85
C TYR A 236 -12.24 -25.50 -10.99
N ARG A 237 -12.09 -26.24 -9.89
CA ARG A 237 -11.53 -27.59 -9.95
C ARG A 237 -12.64 -28.61 -10.10
N THR A 238 -12.53 -29.44 -11.13
CA THR A 238 -13.56 -30.44 -11.44
C THR A 238 -13.45 -31.60 -10.46
N TYR A 239 -14.32 -31.67 -9.44
CA TYR A 239 -14.48 -32.88 -8.64
C TYR A 239 -15.42 -33.85 -9.37
N LYS A 240 -15.03 -35.11 -9.51
CA LYS A 240 -15.94 -36.16 -10.03
C LYS A 240 -17.22 -36.16 -9.15
N GLY A 241 -18.37 -35.82 -9.73
CA GLY A 241 -19.69 -35.96 -9.11
C GLY A 241 -20.45 -34.70 -8.71
N ARG A 242 -19.89 -33.48 -8.86
CA ARG A 242 -20.65 -32.23 -8.62
C ARG A 242 -20.49 -31.25 -9.78
N LYS A 243 -21.58 -30.93 -10.47
CA LYS A 243 -21.60 -30.04 -11.66
C LYS A 243 -21.35 -28.55 -11.33
N GLN A 244 -21.36 -28.16 -10.06
CA GLN A 244 -21.10 -26.79 -9.59
C GLN A 244 -20.22 -26.83 -8.32
N GLY A 245 -18.91 -26.99 -8.47
CA GLY A 245 -17.98 -26.81 -7.35
C GLY A 245 -17.82 -25.34 -6.99
N GLU A 246 -17.52 -25.02 -5.73
CA GLU A 246 -17.04 -23.68 -5.33
C GLU A 246 -15.77 -23.33 -6.12
N ALA A 247 -15.62 -22.07 -6.52
CA ALA A 247 -14.40 -21.59 -7.19
C ALA A 247 -13.19 -21.73 -6.25
N GLU A 248 -12.13 -22.40 -6.68
CA GLU A 248 -10.95 -22.64 -5.82
C GLU A 248 -10.09 -21.36 -5.71
N PHE A 249 -10.03 -20.58 -6.80
CA PHE A 249 -9.42 -19.23 -6.84
C PHE A 249 -9.79 -18.45 -8.11
N ARG A 250 -9.53 -17.15 -8.13
CA ARG A 250 -9.72 -16.26 -9.29
C ARG A 250 -8.38 -15.85 -9.89
N ILE A 251 -8.30 -15.75 -11.22
CA ILE A 251 -7.11 -15.30 -11.95
C ILE A 251 -7.46 -14.24 -13.00
N PHE A 252 -6.57 -13.28 -13.21
CA PHE A 252 -6.69 -12.32 -14.31
C PHE A 252 -6.52 -13.00 -15.68
N LYS A 253 -7.19 -12.45 -16.71
CA LYS A 253 -7.07 -12.91 -18.10
C LYS A 253 -5.62 -13.09 -18.56
N GLY A 254 -4.76 -12.12 -18.26
CA GLY A 254 -3.34 -12.14 -18.65
C GLY A 254 -2.49 -13.23 -17.96
N TYR A 255 -2.88 -13.71 -16.77
CA TYR A 255 -2.12 -14.75 -16.06
C TYR A 255 -2.43 -16.17 -16.56
N ARG A 256 -3.59 -16.37 -17.22
CA ARG A 256 -4.03 -17.68 -17.68
C ARG A 256 -3.00 -18.40 -18.55
N SER A 257 -2.37 -17.70 -19.49
CA SER A 257 -1.36 -18.27 -20.39
C SER A 257 -0.12 -18.76 -19.63
N ILE A 258 0.33 -18.01 -18.63
CA ILE A 258 1.46 -18.37 -17.77
C ILE A 258 1.10 -19.61 -16.93
N PHE A 259 -0.08 -19.61 -16.31
CA PHE A 259 -0.54 -20.72 -15.49
C PHE A 259 -0.73 -22.01 -16.31
N GLN A 260 -1.28 -21.92 -17.52
CA GLN A 260 -1.45 -23.08 -18.39
C GLN A 260 -0.11 -23.67 -18.82
N ARG A 261 0.85 -22.82 -19.21
CA ARG A 261 2.22 -23.24 -19.53
C ARG A 261 2.90 -23.94 -18.35
N TYR A 262 2.65 -23.49 -17.12
CA TYR A 262 3.10 -24.18 -15.92
C TYR A 262 2.50 -25.58 -15.78
N LEU A 263 1.19 -25.74 -15.99
CA LEU A 263 0.51 -27.04 -15.92
C LEU A 263 1.05 -28.02 -16.97
N GLU A 264 1.22 -27.57 -18.21
CA GLU A 264 1.81 -28.36 -19.30
C GLU A 264 3.26 -28.78 -19.01
N TRP A 265 4.05 -27.88 -18.42
CA TRP A 265 5.40 -28.18 -17.94
C TRP A 265 5.39 -29.21 -16.81
N LEU A 266 4.44 -29.08 -15.86
CA LEU A 266 4.33 -29.97 -14.71
C LEU A 266 3.95 -31.39 -15.11
N GLU A 267 3.11 -31.56 -16.13
CA GLU A 267 2.76 -32.88 -16.69
C GLU A 267 3.96 -33.64 -17.24
N LYS A 268 5.00 -32.94 -17.72
CA LYS A 268 6.23 -33.56 -18.26
C LYS A 268 7.21 -34.01 -17.17
N ILE A 269 7.14 -33.43 -15.97
CA ILE A 269 8.19 -33.57 -14.93
C ILE A 269 7.70 -34.32 -13.69
N CYS A 270 6.41 -34.21 -13.36
CA CYS A 270 5.90 -34.73 -12.10
C CYS A 270 5.61 -36.24 -12.17
N PRO A 271 6.14 -37.06 -11.23
CA PRO A 271 5.74 -38.45 -11.08
C PRO A 271 4.23 -38.56 -10.76
N SER A 272 3.60 -39.66 -11.17
CA SER A 272 2.16 -39.89 -10.98
C SER A 272 1.71 -39.96 -9.51
N GLU A 273 2.65 -40.17 -8.59
CA GLU A 273 2.37 -40.34 -7.16
C GLU A 273 2.18 -39.01 -6.41
N GLU A 274 2.51 -37.87 -7.02
CA GLU A 274 2.39 -36.57 -6.37
C GLU A 274 1.18 -35.74 -6.87
N ASP A 275 0.29 -35.46 -5.92
CA ASP A 275 -0.97 -34.76 -6.12
C ASP A 275 -0.88 -33.25 -5.92
N ARG A 276 0.26 -32.69 -5.52
CA ARG A 276 0.39 -31.24 -5.25
C ARG A 276 0.50 -30.44 -6.54
N LEU A 277 -0.09 -29.23 -6.54
CA LEU A 277 0.06 -28.28 -7.65
C LEU A 277 1.50 -27.76 -7.72
N PHE A 278 2.17 -27.61 -6.58
CA PHE A 278 3.58 -27.18 -6.47
C PHE A 278 4.42 -28.26 -5.77
N PRO A 279 4.83 -29.33 -6.49
CA PRO A 279 5.51 -30.48 -5.88
C PRO A 279 7.01 -30.26 -5.74
N PHE A 280 7.51 -30.07 -4.52
CA PHE A 280 8.95 -29.92 -4.29
C PHE A 280 9.65 -31.28 -4.30
N SER A 281 10.51 -31.50 -5.28
CA SER A 281 11.30 -32.73 -5.43
C SER A 281 12.44 -32.76 -4.41
N SER A 282 12.52 -33.84 -3.64
CA SER A 282 13.59 -34.06 -2.66
C SER A 282 14.32 -35.36 -2.98
N LYS A 283 15.65 -35.35 -2.85
CA LYS A 283 16.49 -36.55 -3.09
C LYS A 283 16.20 -37.71 -2.11
N HIS A 284 15.60 -37.42 -0.96
CA HIS A 284 15.49 -38.38 0.15
C HIS A 284 14.03 -38.64 0.54
N GLN A 285 13.25 -37.57 0.76
CA GLN A 285 11.87 -37.70 1.21
C GLN A 285 11.03 -36.50 0.78
N ILE A 286 9.86 -36.80 0.22
CA ILE A 286 8.85 -35.80 -0.15
C ILE A 286 8.40 -35.06 1.13
N PRO A 287 8.50 -33.72 1.18
CA PRO A 287 8.10 -32.96 2.36
C PRO A 287 6.62 -33.16 2.69
N SER A 288 6.27 -33.23 3.97
CA SER A 288 4.87 -33.31 4.42
C SER A 288 4.01 -32.17 3.84
N ILE A 289 2.74 -32.44 3.58
CA ILE A 289 1.77 -31.47 3.05
C ILE A 289 1.57 -30.24 3.95
N HIS A 290 1.97 -30.30 5.22
CA HIS A 290 1.86 -29.19 6.16
C HIS A 290 3.16 -28.39 6.32
N THR A 291 4.27 -28.86 5.75
CA THR A 291 5.55 -28.18 5.81
C THR A 291 5.63 -27.15 4.69
N PRO A 292 5.83 -25.85 5.01
CA PRO A 292 5.96 -24.83 3.99
C PRO A 292 7.24 -25.04 3.17
N PRO A 293 7.21 -24.78 1.85
CA PRO A 293 8.41 -24.86 1.04
C PRO A 293 9.42 -23.77 1.42
N SER A 294 10.70 -24.11 1.24
CA SER A 294 11.81 -23.17 1.38
C SER A 294 11.99 -22.40 0.07
N PHE A 295 12.36 -21.11 0.17
CA PHE A 295 12.69 -20.24 -0.97
C PHE A 295 14.20 -19.99 -1.07
N HIS A 296 15.02 -20.98 -0.70
CA HIS A 296 16.47 -20.82 -0.67
C HIS A 296 17.03 -20.63 -2.07
N ALA A 297 16.49 -21.31 -3.08
CA ALA A 297 17.03 -21.24 -4.42
C ALA A 297 16.90 -19.82 -4.99
N ILE A 298 15.69 -19.23 -4.95
CA ILE A 298 15.46 -17.88 -5.45
C ILE A 298 16.20 -16.82 -4.62
N LYS A 299 16.24 -16.94 -3.28
CA LYS A 299 16.98 -16.02 -2.41
C LYS A 299 18.46 -15.95 -2.77
N HIS A 300 19.07 -17.11 -3.04
CA HIS A 300 20.46 -17.16 -3.45
C HIS A 300 20.70 -16.39 -4.76
N ARG A 301 19.81 -16.54 -5.75
CA ARG A 301 19.94 -15.84 -7.04
C ARG A 301 19.70 -14.34 -6.89
N CYS A 302 18.70 -13.94 -6.10
CA CYS A 302 18.50 -12.54 -5.72
C CYS A 302 19.78 -11.92 -5.15
N ASN A 303 20.45 -12.60 -4.21
CA ASN A 303 21.69 -12.12 -3.63
C ASN A 303 22.84 -12.02 -4.64
N LEU A 304 22.97 -13.01 -5.54
CA LEU A 304 23.99 -12.98 -6.59
C LEU A 304 23.80 -11.80 -7.57
N LEU A 305 22.56 -11.44 -7.84
CA LEU A 305 22.18 -10.41 -8.81
C LEU A 305 22.03 -9.02 -8.19
N GLY A 306 22.19 -8.88 -6.87
CA GLY A 306 21.90 -7.63 -6.16
C GLY A 306 20.41 -7.25 -6.13
N ILE A 307 19.51 -8.14 -6.55
CA ILE A 307 18.06 -7.89 -6.56
C ILE A 307 17.48 -8.23 -5.19
N LYS A 308 16.65 -7.35 -4.64
CA LYS A 308 16.02 -7.57 -3.34
C LYS A 308 14.99 -8.70 -3.42
N TYR A 309 15.16 -9.72 -2.58
CA TYR A 309 14.16 -10.77 -2.44
C TYR A 309 12.90 -10.26 -1.73
N ILE A 310 11.74 -10.47 -2.36
CA ILE A 310 10.44 -10.10 -1.79
C ILE A 310 9.67 -11.38 -1.39
N PRO A 311 9.32 -11.55 -0.10
CA PRO A 311 8.63 -12.75 0.36
C PRO A 311 7.15 -12.78 -0.08
N PRO A 312 6.51 -13.97 -0.10
CA PRO A 312 5.12 -14.13 -0.56
C PRO A 312 4.11 -13.20 0.12
N ILE A 313 4.28 -12.95 1.43
CA ILE A 313 3.39 -12.06 2.18
C ILE A 313 3.49 -10.61 1.68
N THR A 314 4.71 -10.15 1.36
CA THR A 314 4.93 -8.80 0.84
C THR A 314 4.38 -8.68 -0.58
N LEU A 315 4.54 -9.70 -1.44
CA LEU A 315 3.94 -9.73 -2.77
C LEU A 315 2.41 -9.64 -2.71
N ARG A 316 1.78 -10.45 -1.84
CA ARG A 316 0.32 -10.39 -1.63
C ARG A 316 -0.12 -9.01 -1.14
N ASN A 317 0.57 -8.46 -0.15
CA ASN A 317 0.23 -7.15 0.40
C ASN A 317 0.40 -6.02 -0.63
N ALA A 318 1.43 -6.10 -1.47
CA ALA A 318 1.68 -5.12 -2.53
C ALA A 318 0.58 -5.16 -3.60
N ARG A 319 0.14 -6.35 -4.02
CA ARG A 319 -1.00 -6.53 -4.94
C ARG A 319 -2.27 -5.90 -4.38
N VAL A 320 -2.63 -6.22 -3.13
CA VAL A 320 -3.85 -5.69 -2.47
C VAL A 320 -3.81 -4.16 -2.43
N ASN A 321 -2.66 -3.59 -2.04
CA ASN A 321 -2.48 -2.13 -2.02
C ASN A 321 -2.52 -1.50 -3.42
N TRP A 322 -1.98 -2.17 -4.43
CA TRP A 322 -2.04 -1.71 -5.81
C TRP A 322 -3.47 -1.71 -6.36
N LEU A 323 -4.26 -2.76 -6.08
CA LEU A 323 -5.67 -2.85 -6.44
C LEU A 323 -6.50 -1.76 -5.74
N LEU A 324 -6.26 -1.50 -4.46
CA LEU A 324 -6.91 -0.41 -3.73
C LEU A 324 -6.63 0.96 -4.35
N ARG A 325 -5.39 1.19 -4.80
CA ARG A 325 -5.00 2.46 -5.45
C ARG A 325 -5.70 2.67 -6.79
N ILE A 326 -5.92 1.60 -7.55
CA ILE A 326 -6.53 1.68 -8.89
C ILE A 326 -8.05 1.72 -8.81
N SER A 327 -8.65 0.84 -8.01
CA SER A 327 -10.11 0.74 -7.91
C SER A 327 -10.72 1.87 -7.08
N ARG A 328 -9.99 2.39 -6.07
CA ARG A 328 -10.51 3.29 -5.03
C ARG A 328 -11.77 2.76 -4.33
N ASP A 329 -12.03 1.46 -4.47
CA ASP A 329 -13.18 0.76 -3.92
C ASP A 329 -12.68 -0.37 -3.01
N PRO A 330 -12.80 -0.21 -1.67
CA PRO A 330 -12.42 -1.21 -0.70
C PRO A 330 -13.22 -2.51 -0.81
N GLU A 331 -14.49 -2.46 -1.23
CA GLU A 331 -15.36 -3.65 -1.35
C GLU A 331 -14.91 -4.51 -2.52
N LEU A 332 -14.74 -3.91 -3.70
CA LEU A 332 -14.22 -4.58 -4.89
C LEU A 332 -12.83 -5.16 -4.63
N SER A 333 -11.94 -4.38 -4.00
CA SER A 333 -10.59 -4.84 -3.66
C SER A 333 -10.56 -5.98 -2.65
N ALA A 334 -11.50 -5.99 -1.70
CA ALA A 334 -11.64 -7.06 -0.72
C ALA A 334 -12.14 -8.35 -1.38
N GLU A 335 -13.14 -8.24 -2.25
CA GLU A 335 -13.67 -9.36 -3.04
C GLU A 335 -12.58 -9.99 -3.93
N MET A 336 -11.84 -9.15 -4.67
CA MET A 336 -10.73 -9.58 -5.54
C MET A 336 -9.55 -10.19 -4.76
N SER A 337 -9.41 -9.84 -3.47
CA SER A 337 -8.33 -10.32 -2.60
C SER A 337 -8.74 -11.47 -1.68
N GLN A 338 -9.99 -11.95 -1.80
CA GLN A 338 -10.60 -12.98 -0.95
C GLN A 338 -10.48 -12.65 0.55
N HIS A 339 -10.67 -11.37 0.91
CA HIS A 339 -10.66 -10.88 2.28
C HIS A 339 -12.01 -10.26 2.61
N THR A 340 -12.30 -10.12 3.91
CA THR A 340 -13.36 -9.19 4.33
C THR A 340 -12.82 -7.76 4.25
N THR A 341 -13.73 -6.79 4.07
CA THR A 341 -13.42 -5.36 4.04
C THR A 341 -12.70 -4.90 5.30
N GLU A 342 -13.07 -5.42 6.47
CA GLU A 342 -12.45 -5.05 7.74
C GLU A 342 -10.99 -5.49 7.81
N VAL A 343 -10.69 -6.72 7.35
CA VAL A 343 -9.32 -7.24 7.28
C VAL A 343 -8.48 -6.42 6.30
N LEU A 344 -9.07 -6.01 5.19
CA LEU A 344 -8.41 -5.17 4.19
C LEU A 344 -8.03 -3.80 4.77
N ILE A 345 -8.96 -3.10 5.43
CA ILE A 345 -8.73 -1.80 6.07
C ILE A 345 -7.71 -1.94 7.21
N GLN A 346 -7.90 -2.92 8.10
CA GLN A 346 -7.05 -3.07 9.29
C GLN A 346 -5.62 -3.51 8.98
N ILE A 347 -5.42 -4.45 8.04
CA ILE A 347 -4.11 -5.09 7.83
C ILE A 347 -3.39 -4.54 6.61
N TYR A 348 -4.12 -4.21 5.55
CA TYR A 348 -3.53 -3.94 4.24
C TYR A 348 -3.43 -2.47 3.91
N GLU A 349 -4.44 -1.68 4.26
CA GLU A 349 -4.47 -0.25 3.97
C GLU A 349 -3.27 0.45 4.62
N LYS A 350 -2.37 0.96 3.78
CA LYS A 350 -1.33 1.89 4.19
C LYS A 350 -1.77 3.29 3.78
N PRO A 351 -1.84 4.26 4.71
CA PRO A 351 -2.21 5.62 4.38
C PRO A 351 -1.24 6.16 3.32
N HIS A 352 -1.76 6.53 2.14
CA HIS A 352 -0.96 7.14 1.08
C HIS A 352 -1.25 8.63 1.02
N HIS A 353 -0.23 9.45 1.29
CA HIS A 353 -0.37 10.91 1.38
C HIS A 353 -1.03 11.53 0.14
N GLN A 354 -0.76 11.05 -1.08
CA GLN A 354 -1.39 11.61 -2.28
C GLN A 354 -2.84 11.15 -2.45
N SER A 355 -3.19 9.94 -1.99
CA SER A 355 -4.60 9.48 -2.03
C SER A 355 -5.40 10.30 -1.05
N ALA A 356 -4.92 10.40 0.19
CA ALA A 356 -5.53 11.22 1.23
C ALA A 356 -5.64 12.69 0.81
N ALA A 357 -4.58 13.28 0.24
CA ALA A 357 -4.63 14.66 -0.28
C ALA A 357 -5.66 14.78 -1.41
N SER A 358 -5.73 13.82 -2.34
CA SER A 358 -6.72 13.84 -3.42
C SER A 358 -8.15 13.66 -2.94
N GLU A 359 -8.38 12.82 -1.92
CA GLU A 359 -9.67 12.58 -1.27
C GLU A 359 -10.12 13.79 -0.48
N ILE A 360 -9.22 14.42 0.28
CA ILE A 360 -9.47 15.69 0.97
C ILE A 360 -9.79 16.77 -0.06
N SER A 361 -9.00 16.92 -1.13
CA SER A 361 -9.31 17.86 -2.21
C SER A 361 -10.62 17.54 -2.93
N TYR A 362 -11.01 16.27 -3.04
CA TYR A 362 -12.27 15.87 -3.65
C TYR A 362 -13.45 16.21 -2.73
N PHE A 363 -13.35 15.86 -1.45
CA PHE A 363 -14.33 16.18 -0.42
C PHE A 363 -14.57 17.69 -0.31
N HIS A 364 -13.50 18.48 -0.28
CA HIS A 364 -13.62 19.94 -0.26
C HIS A 364 -14.23 20.47 -1.55
N ARG A 365 -13.86 19.95 -2.72
CA ARG A 365 -14.49 20.33 -4.00
C ARG A 365 -15.98 19.97 -4.06
N SER A 366 -16.38 18.81 -3.52
CA SER A 366 -17.80 18.43 -3.46
C SER A 366 -18.60 19.27 -2.46
N MET A 367 -17.95 19.85 -1.46
CA MET A 367 -18.56 20.81 -0.54
C MET A 367 -18.57 22.24 -1.12
N GLU A 368 -17.59 22.59 -1.95
CA GLU A 368 -17.45 23.90 -2.64
C GLU A 368 -18.55 24.14 -3.69
N GLU A 369 -19.24 23.10 -4.17
CA GLU A 369 -20.43 23.25 -5.02
C GLU A 369 -21.55 24.06 -4.36
N LEU A 370 -21.48 24.32 -3.05
CA LEU A 370 -22.42 25.16 -2.28
C LEU A 370 -21.86 26.54 -1.89
N SER A 371 -20.72 26.99 -2.42
CA SER A 371 -20.12 28.26 -1.96
C SER A 371 -20.91 29.49 -2.42
N GLU A 372 -21.29 30.33 -1.46
CA GLU A 372 -21.81 31.69 -1.69
C GLU A 372 -20.74 32.56 -2.40
N PRO A 373 -21.15 33.54 -3.23
CA PRO A 373 -20.18 34.42 -3.92
C PRO A 373 -19.37 35.24 -2.90
N PRO A 374 -18.07 35.50 -3.18
CA PRO A 374 -17.21 36.25 -2.26
C PRO A 374 -17.57 37.73 -2.15
N SER A 375 -18.31 38.28 -3.13
CA SER A 375 -18.89 39.62 -3.07
C SER A 375 -20.35 39.57 -2.63
N PRO A 376 -20.90 40.65 -2.03
CA PRO A 376 -22.33 40.74 -1.83
C PRO A 376 -23.07 40.56 -3.16
N GLY A 377 -24.23 39.92 -3.09
CA GLY A 377 -25.05 39.61 -4.26
C GLY A 377 -25.19 38.11 -4.48
N GLY A 378 -25.71 37.75 -5.66
CA GLY A 378 -25.88 36.37 -6.10
C GLY A 378 -24.94 36.00 -7.23
N CYS A 379 -24.81 34.69 -7.49
CA CYS A 379 -24.12 34.15 -8.65
C CYS A 379 -25.11 33.38 -9.54
N ALA A 380 -25.11 33.65 -10.85
CA ALA A 380 -25.92 32.93 -11.82
C ALA A 380 -25.21 31.69 -12.42
N ALA A 381 -23.94 31.47 -12.10
CA ALA A 381 -23.16 30.34 -12.60
C ALA A 381 -23.15 29.16 -11.61
N SER A 382 -22.92 27.96 -12.13
CA SER A 382 -22.53 26.82 -11.31
C SER A 382 -21.15 27.10 -10.69
N SER A 383 -21.01 26.75 -9.41
CA SER A 383 -19.88 27.08 -8.53
C SER A 383 -18.52 26.93 -9.20
N GLY A 384 -17.67 27.96 -9.07
CA GLY A 384 -16.30 27.98 -9.58
C GLY A 384 -16.12 28.39 -11.04
N ARG A 385 -17.18 28.74 -11.78
CA ARG A 385 -17.07 29.31 -13.14
C ARG A 385 -17.22 30.83 -13.11
N PHE A 386 -16.22 31.53 -13.62
CA PHE A 386 -16.21 32.98 -13.78
C PHE A 386 -15.85 33.37 -15.22
N GLN A 387 -16.39 34.51 -15.67
CA GLN A 387 -16.13 35.08 -16.98
C GLN A 387 -15.92 36.58 -16.83
N GLN A 388 -14.77 37.07 -17.30
CA GLN A 388 -14.45 38.51 -17.29
C GLN A 388 -15.43 39.25 -18.20
N ASN A 389 -16.03 40.32 -17.69
CA ASN A 389 -16.83 41.21 -18.51
C ASN A 389 -15.94 41.92 -19.55
N GLN A 390 -16.24 41.72 -20.83
CA GLN A 390 -15.42 42.19 -21.96
C GLN A 390 -15.39 43.72 -22.12
N GLN A 391 -16.31 44.44 -21.48
CA GLN A 391 -16.44 45.90 -21.58
C GLN A 391 -15.65 46.67 -20.51
N GLU A 392 -14.88 45.98 -19.67
CA GLU A 392 -14.23 46.60 -18.51
C GLU A 392 -12.82 47.13 -18.85
N HIS A 393 -12.35 48.10 -18.05
CA HIS A 393 -11.03 48.70 -18.21
C HIS A 393 -9.90 47.67 -18.03
N ASN A 394 -8.79 47.82 -18.77
CA ASN A 394 -7.67 46.86 -18.71
C ASN A 394 -7.02 46.75 -17.32
N ASP A 395 -7.08 47.81 -16.52
CA ASP A 395 -6.57 47.84 -15.14
C ASP A 395 -7.59 47.34 -14.10
N ALA A 396 -8.79 46.90 -14.53
CA ALA A 396 -9.79 46.37 -13.61
C ALA A 396 -9.33 45.03 -13.00
N PRO A 397 -9.74 44.73 -11.75
CA PRO A 397 -9.50 43.41 -11.16
C PRO A 397 -9.98 42.28 -12.08
N LYS A 398 -9.13 41.26 -12.21
CA LYS A 398 -9.51 40.03 -12.92
C LYS A 398 -10.63 39.33 -12.14
N ALA A 399 -11.65 38.89 -12.86
CA ALA A 399 -12.75 38.13 -12.32
C ALA A 399 -12.23 36.82 -11.71
N ASP A 400 -12.64 36.57 -10.46
CA ASP A 400 -12.35 35.34 -9.74
C ASP A 400 -13.52 34.99 -8.79
N CYS A 401 -13.53 33.76 -8.30
CA CYS A 401 -14.47 33.29 -7.28
C CYS A 401 -13.87 33.35 -5.87
N ILE A 402 -12.73 34.04 -5.69
CA ILE A 402 -11.99 34.09 -4.43
C ILE A 402 -12.09 35.49 -3.81
N ASN A 403 -11.90 36.55 -4.62
CA ASN A 403 -11.86 37.92 -4.14
C ASN A 403 -13.20 38.63 -4.41
N SER A 404 -13.71 39.33 -3.41
CA SER A 404 -14.91 40.17 -3.54
C SER A 404 -14.74 41.22 -4.66
N ALA A 405 -13.53 41.74 -4.85
CA ALA A 405 -13.25 42.74 -5.88
C ALA A 405 -13.35 42.16 -7.30
N GLY A 406 -12.83 40.95 -7.53
CA GLY A 406 -12.89 40.28 -8.83
C GLY A 406 -14.31 39.90 -9.21
N CYS A 407 -15.11 39.45 -8.23
CA CYS A 407 -16.49 39.01 -8.47
C CYS A 407 -17.39 40.12 -9.08
N PHE A 408 -17.19 41.41 -8.74
CA PHE A 408 -17.95 42.52 -9.32
C PHE A 408 -17.77 42.74 -10.83
N PHE A 409 -16.66 42.22 -11.39
CA PHE A 409 -16.30 42.29 -12.81
C PHE A 409 -16.60 40.97 -13.56
N CYS A 410 -17.24 40.01 -12.89
CA CYS A 410 -17.73 38.79 -13.50
C CYS A 410 -19.11 38.99 -14.16
N GLU A 411 -19.31 38.46 -15.35
CA GLU A 411 -20.61 38.49 -16.05
C GLU A 411 -21.74 37.75 -15.31
N HIS A 412 -21.37 36.80 -14.45
CA HIS A 412 -22.31 35.97 -13.70
C HIS A 412 -22.75 36.58 -12.36
N HIS A 413 -22.16 37.71 -11.96
CA HIS A 413 -22.58 38.42 -10.74
C HIS A 413 -23.99 39.01 -10.92
N ARG A 414 -24.82 38.90 -9.87
CA ARG A 414 -26.19 39.41 -9.86
C ARG A 414 -26.43 40.27 -8.63
N ASP A 415 -27.02 41.42 -8.86
CA ASP A 415 -27.55 42.26 -7.79
C ASP A 415 -28.78 41.59 -7.14
N ILE A 416 -28.88 41.67 -5.82
CA ILE A 416 -30.06 41.18 -5.07
C ILE A 416 -30.96 42.36 -4.75
N ASP A 417 -32.26 42.23 -4.98
CA ASP A 417 -33.23 43.30 -4.71
C ASP A 417 -33.62 43.36 -3.22
N SER A 418 -32.68 43.73 -2.36
CA SER A 418 -32.89 43.85 -0.92
C SER A 418 -32.18 45.07 -0.33
N PHE A 419 -32.73 45.59 0.78
CA PHE A 419 -32.08 46.65 1.56
C PHE A 419 -30.71 46.21 2.09
N ASP A 420 -30.62 44.96 2.55
CA ASP A 420 -29.39 44.37 3.11
C ASP A 420 -28.25 44.38 2.09
N TYR A 421 -28.55 44.02 0.84
CA TYR A 421 -27.61 44.10 -0.27
C TYR A 421 -27.12 45.53 -0.52
N VAL A 422 -28.03 46.51 -0.58
CA VAL A 422 -27.66 47.92 -0.79
C VAL A 422 -26.77 48.44 0.35
N TRP A 423 -27.08 48.08 1.60
CA TRP A 423 -26.24 48.43 2.76
C TRP A 423 -24.86 47.78 2.70
N SER A 424 -24.78 46.51 2.29
CA SER A 424 -23.51 45.81 2.10
C SER A 424 -22.64 46.45 0.99
N LEU A 425 -23.23 46.94 -0.10
CA LEU A 425 -22.54 47.65 -1.17
C LEU A 425 -21.95 48.98 -0.69
N LEU A 426 -22.72 49.77 0.05
CA LEU A 426 -22.27 51.05 0.61
C LEU A 426 -21.15 50.85 1.65
N THR A 427 -21.26 49.80 2.45
CA THR A 427 -20.20 49.40 3.40
C THR A 427 -18.94 49.01 2.64
N TYR A 428 -19.06 48.17 1.60
CA TYR A 428 -17.93 47.76 0.77
C TYR A 428 -17.26 48.91 0.03
N ARG A 429 -18.04 49.86 -0.52
CA ARG A 429 -17.51 51.10 -1.12
C ARG A 429 -16.63 51.84 -0.11
N SER A 430 -17.10 51.96 1.13
CA SER A 430 -16.41 52.71 2.19
C SER A 430 -15.13 52.00 2.66
N LEU A 431 -15.12 50.68 2.67
CA LEU A 431 -13.91 49.87 2.87
C LEU A 431 -12.87 50.16 1.77
N LYS A 432 -13.30 50.15 0.50
CA LYS A 432 -12.41 50.39 -0.65
C LYS A 432 -11.88 51.82 -0.73
N VAL A 433 -12.66 52.82 -0.33
CA VAL A 433 -12.18 54.21 -0.18
C VAL A 433 -11.04 54.28 0.83
N ARG A 434 -11.20 53.66 2.01
CA ARG A 434 -10.15 53.61 3.05
C ARG A 434 -8.90 52.86 2.60
N GLU A 435 -9.05 51.80 1.78
CA GLU A 435 -7.90 51.11 1.18
C GLU A 435 -7.07 52.04 0.29
N ILE A 436 -7.71 52.87 -0.53
CA ILE A 436 -7.02 53.86 -1.38
C ILE A 436 -6.36 54.95 -0.54
N GLU A 437 -7.05 55.46 0.49
CA GLU A 437 -6.48 56.49 1.38
C GLU A 437 -5.21 55.99 2.10
N ARG A 438 -5.08 54.68 2.28
CA ARG A 438 -3.91 54.03 2.90
C ARG A 438 -2.84 53.60 1.92
N ASP A 439 -3.13 53.63 0.62
CA ASP A 439 -2.16 53.23 -0.38
C ASP A 439 -1.01 54.25 -0.41
N ARG A 440 0.20 53.77 -0.10
CA ARG A 440 1.44 54.56 -0.14
C ARG A 440 2.21 54.36 -1.45
N SER A 441 1.63 53.68 -2.42
CA SER A 441 2.28 53.36 -3.67
C SER A 441 2.57 54.63 -4.48
N PRO A 442 3.74 54.73 -5.14
CA PRO A 442 4.07 55.86 -5.99
C PRO A 442 3.08 55.95 -7.15
N LYS A 443 2.52 57.14 -7.40
CA LYS A 443 1.57 57.38 -8.49
C LYS A 443 2.26 57.16 -9.83
N ILE A 444 1.96 56.05 -10.50
CA ILE A 444 2.40 55.79 -11.88
C ILE A 444 1.45 56.56 -12.81
N ALA A 445 1.99 57.49 -13.61
CA ALA A 445 1.22 58.48 -14.37
C ALA A 445 0.30 57.90 -15.48
N HIS A 446 0.32 56.59 -15.73
CA HIS A 446 -0.35 55.96 -16.88
C HIS A 446 -1.31 54.81 -16.54
N HIS A 447 -1.53 54.50 -15.26
CA HIS A 447 -2.47 53.43 -14.86
C HIS A 447 -3.50 53.94 -13.86
N GLU A 448 -4.75 53.53 -14.03
CA GLU A 448 -5.80 53.82 -13.06
C GLU A 448 -5.73 52.81 -11.91
N HIS A 449 -5.87 53.29 -10.66
CA HIS A 449 -5.75 52.42 -9.50
C HIS A 449 -6.90 51.38 -9.49
N PRO A 450 -6.63 50.05 -9.42
CA PRO A 450 -7.67 49.02 -9.53
C PRO A 450 -8.80 49.17 -8.50
N THR A 451 -8.48 49.57 -7.27
CA THR A 451 -9.50 49.83 -6.23
C THR A 451 -10.42 51.00 -6.59
N LYS A 452 -9.94 52.00 -7.34
CA LYS A 452 -10.79 53.11 -7.80
C LYS A 452 -11.84 52.59 -8.78
N LEU A 453 -11.45 51.71 -9.71
CA LEU A 453 -12.37 51.05 -10.63
C LEU A 453 -13.44 50.23 -9.87
N VAL A 454 -13.07 49.57 -8.78
CA VAL A 454 -14.03 48.87 -7.89
C VAL A 454 -15.02 49.86 -7.27
N ILE A 455 -14.55 50.99 -6.73
CA ILE A 455 -15.40 52.03 -6.14
C ILE A 455 -16.37 52.59 -7.18
N ASP A 456 -15.88 52.87 -8.38
CA ASP A 456 -16.69 53.40 -9.48
C ASP A 456 -17.76 52.40 -9.91
N ARG A 457 -17.41 51.11 -10.00
CA ARG A 457 -18.35 50.03 -10.32
C ARG A 457 -19.45 49.88 -9.27
N VAL A 458 -19.09 49.90 -7.99
CA VAL A 458 -20.07 49.84 -6.88
C VAL A 458 -20.95 51.09 -6.87
N THR A 459 -20.37 52.26 -7.11
CA THR A 459 -21.10 53.53 -7.18
C THR A 459 -22.08 53.56 -8.35
N GLN A 460 -21.69 53.04 -9.52
CA GLN A 460 -22.57 52.89 -10.67
C GLN A 460 -23.79 52.03 -10.33
N ARG A 461 -23.58 50.90 -9.66
CA ARG A 461 -24.69 50.02 -9.22
C ARG A 461 -25.62 50.71 -8.22
N LEU A 462 -25.07 51.41 -7.23
CA LEU A 462 -25.87 52.18 -6.26
C LEU A 462 -26.72 53.26 -6.94
N LYS A 463 -26.18 53.96 -7.95
CA LYS A 463 -26.95 54.94 -8.74
C LYS A 463 -28.09 54.29 -9.52
N VAL A 464 -27.89 53.08 -10.06
CA VAL A 464 -28.96 52.33 -10.73
C VAL A 464 -30.07 51.98 -9.73
N PHE A 465 -29.73 51.53 -8.52
CA PHE A 465 -30.72 51.28 -7.47
C PHE A 465 -31.50 52.54 -7.12
N GLU A 466 -30.81 53.65 -6.88
CA GLU A 466 -31.43 54.94 -6.53
C GLU A 466 -32.39 55.44 -7.62
N ALA A 467 -32.02 55.34 -8.90
CA ALA A 467 -32.83 55.82 -10.03
C ALA A 467 -33.98 54.87 -10.41
N SER A 468 -33.95 53.61 -10.00
CA SER A 468 -34.88 52.59 -10.50
C SER A 468 -36.27 52.59 -9.85
N SER A 469 -36.39 52.97 -8.58
CA SER A 469 -37.65 52.95 -7.83
C SER A 469 -37.57 53.80 -6.57
N ASP A 470 -38.67 54.46 -6.19
CA ASP A 470 -38.78 55.21 -4.93
C ASP A 470 -38.40 54.36 -3.71
N LYS A 471 -38.80 53.08 -3.69
CA LYS A 471 -38.48 52.15 -2.60
C LYS A 471 -36.97 51.90 -2.50
N ARG A 472 -36.30 51.73 -3.64
CA ARG A 472 -34.85 51.50 -3.70
C ARG A 472 -34.07 52.79 -3.42
N SER A 473 -34.59 53.95 -3.80
CA SER A 473 -34.05 55.26 -3.41
C SER A 473 -34.07 55.43 -1.88
N ILE A 474 -35.17 55.06 -1.22
CA ILE A 474 -35.26 55.06 0.25
C ILE A 474 -34.21 54.13 0.86
N TRP A 475 -33.98 52.95 0.29
CA TRP A 475 -32.94 52.03 0.77
C TRP A 475 -31.53 52.62 0.69
N VAL A 476 -31.19 53.27 -0.42
CA VAL A 476 -29.89 53.94 -0.59
C VAL A 476 -29.73 55.05 0.46
N LYS A 477 -30.74 55.91 0.63
CA LYS A 477 -30.71 57.01 1.60
C LYS A 477 -30.62 56.53 3.05
N GLU A 478 -31.37 55.49 3.41
CA GLU A 478 -31.31 54.87 4.75
C GLU A 478 -29.94 54.23 5.00
N ALA A 479 -29.40 53.50 4.02
CA ALA A 479 -28.07 52.91 4.14
C ALA A 479 -26.98 54.00 4.25
N GLU A 480 -27.08 55.12 3.53
CA GLU A 480 -26.19 56.27 3.70
C GLU A 480 -26.33 56.95 5.07
N ALA A 481 -27.55 57.00 5.63
CA ALA A 481 -27.76 57.47 7.00
C ALA A 481 -27.04 56.56 8.01
N ARG A 482 -27.19 55.23 7.88
CA ARG A 482 -26.48 54.26 8.73
C ARG A 482 -24.97 54.35 8.64
N MET A 483 -24.43 54.57 7.44
CA MET A 483 -23.00 54.77 7.25
C MET A 483 -22.49 56.06 7.94
N ARG A 484 -23.30 57.12 7.98
CA ARG A 484 -22.99 58.34 8.75
C ARG A 484 -23.05 58.13 10.26
N GLU A 485 -23.87 57.19 10.72
CA GLU A 485 -23.92 56.72 12.11
C GLU A 485 -22.82 55.69 12.44
N GLU A 486 -21.86 55.46 11.53
CA GLU A 486 -20.80 54.44 11.67
C GLU A 486 -21.34 53.00 11.84
N ARG A 487 -22.58 52.75 11.40
CA ARG A 487 -23.20 51.42 11.40
C ARG A 487 -22.91 50.71 10.10
N TYR A 488 -21.84 49.92 10.11
CA TYR A 488 -21.40 49.10 8.99
C TYR A 488 -22.15 47.77 8.90
N HIS A 489 -22.32 47.27 7.67
CA HIS A 489 -22.90 45.94 7.45
C HIS A 489 -21.97 44.84 8.03
N PRO A 490 -22.49 43.83 8.75
CA PRO A 490 -21.68 42.82 9.46
C PRO A 490 -20.62 42.11 8.58
N MET A 491 -20.92 41.91 7.30
CA MET A 491 -20.02 41.26 6.35
C MET A 491 -18.68 41.99 6.16
N PHE A 492 -18.64 43.30 6.36
CA PHE A 492 -17.43 44.13 6.18
C PHE A 492 -17.10 45.03 7.37
N GLY A 493 -18.03 45.21 8.32
CA GLY A 493 -17.85 46.09 9.48
C GLY A 493 -16.60 45.74 10.27
N GLY A 494 -16.37 44.46 10.56
CA GLY A 494 -15.17 44.02 11.27
C GLY A 494 -13.86 44.36 10.54
N LEU A 495 -13.83 44.37 9.21
CA LEU A 495 -12.65 44.79 8.44
C LEU A 495 -12.41 46.29 8.54
N ILE A 496 -13.47 47.10 8.52
CA ILE A 496 -13.38 48.55 8.68
C ILE A 496 -12.90 48.90 10.09
N GLU A 497 -13.47 48.26 11.12
CA GLU A 497 -13.07 48.45 12.52
C GLU A 497 -11.60 48.05 12.73
N LEU A 498 -11.16 46.91 12.19
CA LEU A 498 -9.74 46.49 12.24
C LEU A 498 -8.82 47.49 11.54
N MET A 499 -9.27 48.05 10.42
CA MET A 499 -8.55 49.10 9.73
C MET A 499 -8.42 50.32 10.64
N GLU A 500 -9.49 50.75 11.32
CA GLU A 500 -9.52 51.90 12.22
C GLU A 500 -8.69 51.69 13.50
N LEU A 501 -8.66 50.46 14.06
CA LEU A 501 -7.87 50.11 15.25
C LEU A 501 -6.36 50.14 15.02
N ASN A 502 -5.88 49.85 13.81
CA ASN A 502 -4.45 49.96 13.45
C ASN A 502 -3.94 51.42 13.40
N PHE A 503 -4.74 52.40 13.85
CA PHE A 503 -4.39 53.81 14.03
C PHE A 503 -4.44 54.28 15.49
N GLY A 504 -4.54 53.35 16.46
CA GLY A 504 -4.36 53.65 17.89
C GLY A 504 -2.90 53.71 18.31
#